data_AF-A0A7R9JUJ2-F1
#
_entry.id   AF-A0A7R9JUJ2-F1
#
_cell.length_a   1.000
_cell.length_b   1.000
_cell.length_c   1.000
_cell.angle_alpha   90.00
_cell.angle_beta   90.00
_cell.angle_gamma   90.00
#
_symmetry.space_group_name_H-M   'P 1'
#
loop_
_entity.id
_entity.type
_entity.pdbx_description
1 polymer ?
#
loop_
_entity_poly.entity_id
_entity_poly.type
_entity_poly.pdbx_seq_one_letter_code
_entity_poly.pdbx_strand_id
1 'polypeptide(L)'
;MEKSKVNPTIHETTNFLRFDDTQTLGIIVAIGVILLTLIVFVVWRSRKQSRRGVLLLGLCDSGKTLLFTRLLHEKFVLTHTSIKENVGDYVVNNVSKQVVSVTDRPGVELHSCQFLKVIDIPGHERQRTKFLDQYKPVARAIIFVVDSVSIQKEIRDVAEYLYTLLSDPVVSSNCPPFLVLCNKQDVTMAKGIPVVKTLLEKEMNLLRKTKTSQLESTNETSNNNTFLGKQGKEFEFSHLAPIRVEFAEGFAQKQGDENTAQLDQVEEWLAKVA
;
A
#
# COMPACT_ATOMS: atom_id res chain seq x y z
N MET A 1 -67.94 -5.89 64.04
CA MET A 1 -67.17 -7.01 63.48
C MET A 1 -66.99 -6.77 62.00
N GLU A 2 -65.81 -6.29 61.67
CA GLU A 2 -65.40 -5.71 60.39
C GLU A 2 -65.03 -6.83 59.41
N LYS A 3 -65.71 -6.89 58.27
CA LYS A 3 -65.36 -7.80 57.17
C LYS A 3 -64.29 -7.14 56.31
N SER A 4 -63.06 -7.56 56.49
CA SER A 4 -61.91 -7.16 55.68
C SER A 4 -62.07 -7.62 54.23
N LYS A 5 -61.98 -6.67 53.30
CA LYS A 5 -61.90 -6.89 51.85
C LYS A 5 -60.48 -7.38 51.52
N VAL A 6 -60.36 -8.62 51.04
CA VAL A 6 -59.13 -9.12 50.43
C VAL A 6 -58.99 -8.48 49.05
N ASN A 7 -57.90 -7.75 48.85
CA ASN A 7 -57.60 -6.97 47.64
C ASN A 7 -57.02 -7.90 46.54
N PRO A 8 -57.58 -7.97 45.33
CA PRO A 8 -57.14 -8.93 44.29
C PRO A 8 -55.88 -8.50 43.51
N THR A 9 -55.21 -7.42 43.90
CA THR A 9 -54.20 -6.74 43.07
C THR A 9 -52.81 -7.38 43.04
N ILE A 10 -52.56 -8.46 43.80
CA ILE A 10 -51.20 -9.06 43.91
C ILE A 10 -50.97 -10.20 42.89
N HIS A 11 -52.01 -10.68 42.21
CA HIS A 11 -51.88 -11.78 41.24
C HIS A 11 -51.52 -11.37 39.81
N GLU A 12 -51.49 -10.08 39.48
CA GLU A 12 -51.25 -9.61 38.10
C GLU A 12 -49.80 -9.24 37.79
N THR A 13 -48.95 -9.00 38.78
CA THR A 13 -47.58 -8.50 38.54
C THR A 13 -46.52 -9.58 38.35
N THR A 14 -46.82 -10.86 38.55
CA THR A 14 -45.85 -11.96 38.40
C THR A 14 -45.87 -12.64 37.03
N ASN A 15 -46.75 -12.23 36.10
CA ASN A 15 -46.88 -12.86 34.78
C ASN A 15 -46.14 -12.11 33.65
N PHE A 16 -45.48 -10.99 33.92
CA PHE A 16 -44.75 -10.24 32.89
C PHE A 16 -43.38 -10.85 32.51
N LEU A 17 -42.94 -11.91 33.20
CA LEU A 17 -41.69 -12.63 32.93
C LEU A 17 -41.90 -14.15 32.82
N ARG A 18 -43.00 -14.61 32.21
CA ARG A 18 -43.11 -15.98 31.71
C ARG A 18 -42.85 -16.00 30.21
N PHE A 19 -41.59 -16.22 29.84
CA PHE A 19 -41.19 -16.58 28.48
C PHE A 19 -41.59 -18.04 28.18
N ASP A 20 -42.87 -18.39 28.34
CA ASP A 20 -43.42 -19.75 28.16
C ASP A 20 -44.02 -19.97 26.76
N ASP A 21 -43.53 -19.25 25.76
CA ASP A 21 -43.84 -19.54 24.37
C ASP A 21 -42.56 -19.99 23.67
N THR A 22 -42.46 -21.29 23.40
CA THR A 22 -41.42 -21.90 22.54
C THR A 22 -41.23 -21.12 21.23
N GLN A 23 -42.28 -20.44 20.75
CA GLN A 23 -42.22 -19.53 19.60
C GLN A 23 -41.43 -18.23 19.89
N THR A 24 -41.63 -17.58 21.04
CA THR A 24 -40.89 -16.36 21.40
C THR A 24 -39.41 -16.66 21.63
N LEU A 25 -39.11 -17.78 22.28
CA LEU A 25 -37.74 -18.26 22.48
C LEU A 25 -37.08 -18.59 21.12
N GLY A 26 -37.81 -19.20 20.19
CA GLY A 26 -37.36 -19.46 18.82
C GLY A 26 -37.01 -18.18 18.06
N ILE A 27 -37.83 -17.13 18.16
CA ILE A 27 -37.58 -15.84 17.51
C ILE A 27 -36.34 -15.15 18.09
N ILE A 28 -36.17 -15.16 19.42
CA ILE A 28 -35.00 -14.58 20.08
C ILE A 28 -33.71 -15.30 19.65
N VAL A 29 -33.74 -16.63 19.59
CA VAL A 29 -32.59 -17.43 19.11
C VAL A 29 -32.28 -17.12 17.65
N ALA A 30 -33.30 -17.02 16.78
CA ALA A 30 -33.11 -16.70 15.37
C ALA A 30 -32.46 -15.32 15.16
N ILE A 31 -32.92 -14.30 15.90
CA ILE A 31 -32.33 -12.96 15.88
C ILE A 31 -30.89 -13.00 16.39
N GLY A 32 -30.61 -13.76 17.45
CA GLY A 32 -29.27 -13.95 17.99
C GLY A 32 -28.32 -14.59 16.97
N VAL A 33 -28.78 -15.61 16.22
CA VAL A 33 -28.00 -16.26 15.17
C VAL A 33 -27.71 -15.31 14.01
N ILE A 34 -28.68 -14.48 13.60
CA ILE A 34 -28.49 -13.47 12.54
C ILE A 34 -27.49 -12.38 12.96
N LEU A 35 -27.60 -11.89 14.19
CA LEU A 35 -26.65 -10.92 14.73
C LEU A 35 -25.25 -11.51 14.84
N LEU A 36 -25.12 -12.74 15.34
CA LEU A 36 -23.84 -13.44 15.42
C LEU A 36 -23.22 -13.63 14.03
N THR A 37 -24.00 -14.07 13.03
CA THR A 37 -23.51 -14.24 11.67
C THR A 37 -23.10 -12.92 11.02
N LEU A 38 -23.84 -11.83 11.25
CA LEU A 38 -23.44 -10.49 10.80
C LEU A 38 -22.13 -10.03 11.46
N ILE A 39 -21.98 -10.22 12.77
CA ILE A 39 -20.76 -9.87 13.51
C ILE A 39 -19.58 -10.69 12.98
N VAL A 40 -19.74 -12.01 12.83
CA VAL A 40 -18.70 -12.89 12.27
C VAL A 40 -18.35 -12.48 10.85
N PHE A 41 -19.34 -12.17 10.00
CA PHE A 41 -19.12 -11.72 8.63
C PHE A 41 -18.37 -10.39 8.57
N VAL A 42 -18.74 -9.42 9.40
CA VAL A 42 -18.06 -8.12 9.51
C VAL A 42 -16.65 -8.29 10.03
N VAL A 43 -16.43 -9.10 11.08
CA VAL A 43 -15.09 -9.38 11.63
C VAL A 43 -14.23 -10.13 10.63
N TRP A 44 -14.79 -11.12 9.92
CA TRP A 44 -14.05 -11.92 8.93
C TRP A 44 -13.71 -11.09 7.70
N ARG A 45 -14.62 -10.21 7.24
CA ARG A 45 -14.36 -9.21 6.20
C ARG A 45 -13.35 -8.14 6.65
N SER A 46 -13.32 -7.83 7.94
CA SER A 46 -12.40 -6.85 8.53
C SER A 46 -11.03 -7.41 8.88
N ARG A 47 -10.79 -8.73 8.73
CA ARG A 47 -9.45 -9.31 8.77
C ARG A 47 -8.68 -8.89 7.53
N LYS A 48 -8.32 -7.62 7.46
CA LYS A 48 -7.25 -7.13 6.60
C LYS A 48 -6.01 -7.92 7.01
N GLN A 49 -5.55 -8.81 6.12
CA GLN A 49 -4.24 -9.42 6.25
C GLN A 49 -3.24 -8.32 6.59
N SER A 50 -2.38 -8.53 7.59
CA SER A 50 -1.32 -7.56 7.90
C SER A 50 -0.38 -7.52 6.70
N ARG A 51 -0.66 -6.59 5.78
CA ARG A 51 0.14 -6.35 4.58
C ARG A 51 1.49 -5.85 5.05
N ARG A 52 2.55 -6.55 4.67
CA ARG A 52 3.94 -6.23 5.02
C ARG A 52 4.82 -6.08 3.78
N GLY A 53 4.28 -6.32 2.58
CA GLY A 53 5.05 -6.29 1.33
C GLY A 53 5.39 -4.86 0.91
N VAL A 54 6.65 -4.61 0.58
CA VAL A 54 7.10 -3.40 -0.12
C VAL A 54 7.48 -3.83 -1.53
N LEU A 55 6.71 -3.41 -2.52
CA LEU A 55 6.96 -3.79 -3.90
C LEU A 55 7.92 -2.80 -4.56
N LEU A 56 9.00 -3.28 -5.15
CA LEU A 56 9.87 -2.50 -6.01
C LEU A 56 9.40 -2.67 -7.46
N LEU A 57 8.87 -1.60 -8.03
CA LEU A 57 8.30 -1.55 -9.38
C LEU A 57 9.03 -0.48 -10.20
N GLY A 58 8.91 -0.54 -11.52
CA GLY A 58 9.59 0.38 -12.45
C GLY A 58 10.05 -0.33 -13.72
N LEU A 59 10.40 0.44 -14.76
CA LEU A 59 10.88 -0.10 -16.04
C LEU A 59 12.18 -0.91 -15.89
N CYS A 60 12.54 -1.69 -16.92
CA CYS A 60 13.85 -2.32 -16.98
C CYS A 60 14.98 -1.29 -16.79
N ASP A 61 16.11 -1.73 -16.23
CA ASP A 61 17.31 -0.90 -16.03
C ASP A 61 17.16 0.34 -15.12
N SER A 62 15.98 0.57 -14.52
CA SER A 62 15.76 1.60 -13.50
C SER A 62 16.55 1.39 -12.20
N GLY A 63 17.08 0.19 -11.97
CA GLY A 63 17.90 -0.13 -10.80
C GLY A 63 17.16 -0.78 -9.62
N LYS A 64 15.98 -1.37 -9.85
CA LYS A 64 15.18 -2.07 -8.81
C LYS A 64 15.95 -3.17 -8.07
N THR A 65 16.59 -4.07 -8.80
CA THR A 65 17.32 -5.20 -8.22
C THR A 65 18.55 -4.74 -7.45
N LEU A 66 19.23 -3.70 -7.93
CA LEU A 66 20.34 -3.09 -7.23
C LEU A 66 19.89 -2.41 -5.93
N LEU A 67 18.76 -1.70 -5.97
CA LEU A 67 18.11 -1.13 -4.79
C LEU A 67 17.72 -2.22 -3.78
N PHE A 68 17.12 -3.32 -4.25
CA PHE A 68 16.76 -4.48 -3.44
C PHE A 68 17.97 -5.03 -2.68
N THR A 69 19.06 -5.31 -3.40
CA THR A 69 20.29 -5.83 -2.81
C THR A 69 20.87 -4.86 -1.80
N ARG A 70 20.88 -3.56 -2.11
CA ARG A 70 21.44 -2.53 -1.22
C ARG A 70 20.65 -2.40 0.07
N LEU A 71 19.31 -2.43 0.01
CA LEU A 71 18.44 -2.38 1.17
C LEU A 71 18.59 -3.61 2.09
N LEU A 72 18.89 -4.79 1.54
CA LEU A 72 18.95 -6.03 2.32
C LEU A 72 20.33 -6.40 2.85
N HIS A 73 21.39 -6.06 2.11
CA HIS A 73 22.73 -6.56 2.39
C HIS A 73 23.74 -5.47 2.73
N GLU A 74 23.35 -4.17 2.69
CA GLU A 74 24.24 -3.00 2.81
C GLU A 74 25.47 -3.04 1.88
N LYS A 75 25.52 -3.98 0.92
CA LYS A 75 26.65 -4.29 0.05
C LYS A 75 26.18 -4.36 -1.39
N PHE A 76 27.05 -3.93 -2.29
CA PHE A 76 26.85 -4.06 -3.73
C PHE A 76 27.01 -5.52 -4.16
N VAL A 77 26.05 -6.04 -4.91
CA VAL A 77 26.15 -7.32 -5.61
C VAL A 77 25.81 -7.05 -7.06
N LEU A 78 26.62 -7.54 -8.00
CA LEU A 78 26.38 -7.42 -9.43
C LEU A 78 25.05 -8.10 -9.78
N THR A 79 24.02 -7.35 -10.21
CA THR A 79 22.70 -7.91 -10.54
C THR A 79 22.54 -8.09 -12.04
N HIS A 80 22.24 -9.30 -12.49
CA HIS A 80 21.74 -9.56 -13.85
C HIS A 80 20.22 -9.36 -13.91
N THR A 81 19.65 -9.29 -15.11
CA THR A 81 18.20 -9.11 -15.32
C THR A 81 17.39 -10.19 -14.57
N SER A 82 16.54 -9.78 -13.63
CA SER A 82 15.74 -10.71 -12.81
C SER A 82 14.78 -11.54 -13.67
N ILE A 83 15.01 -12.86 -13.73
CA ILE A 83 14.15 -13.86 -14.38
C ILE A 83 13.06 -14.39 -13.40
N LYS A 84 13.22 -14.12 -12.10
CA LYS A 84 12.35 -14.51 -10.98
C LYS A 84 12.28 -13.37 -9.95
N GLU A 85 11.22 -13.30 -9.15
CA GLU A 85 11.10 -12.32 -8.06
C GLU A 85 12.13 -12.58 -6.94
N ASN A 86 12.71 -11.50 -6.40
CA ASN A 86 13.55 -11.58 -5.20
C ASN A 86 12.74 -11.09 -4.00
N VAL A 87 12.81 -11.82 -2.88
CA VAL A 87 12.04 -11.52 -1.68
C VAL A 87 13.00 -11.56 -0.48
N GLY A 88 13.02 -10.50 0.31
CA GLY A 88 13.85 -10.44 1.52
C GLY A 88 13.19 -9.64 2.64
N ASP A 89 13.57 -9.96 3.87
CA ASP A 89 13.07 -9.29 5.06
C ASP A 89 13.98 -8.09 5.39
N TYR A 90 13.42 -6.89 5.29
CA TYR A 90 14.06 -5.64 5.67
C TYR A 90 13.72 -5.30 7.12
N VAL A 91 14.75 -5.15 7.94
CA VAL A 91 14.63 -4.71 9.34
C VAL A 91 14.54 -3.20 9.35
N VAL A 92 13.42 -2.66 9.84
CA VAL A 92 13.26 -1.22 9.97
C VAL A 92 14.06 -0.77 11.19
N ASN A 93 15.18 -0.10 10.93
CA ASN A 93 15.90 0.61 11.96
C ASN A 93 15.10 1.86 12.30
N ASN A 94 14.33 1.83 13.38
CA ASN A 94 13.68 3.03 13.88
C ASN A 94 14.77 4.05 14.17
N VAL A 95 14.80 5.15 13.40
CA VAL A 95 15.71 6.29 13.57
C VAL A 95 15.27 7.10 14.81
N SER A 96 15.03 6.41 15.93
CA SER A 96 15.13 6.99 17.26
C SER A 96 16.58 6.84 17.70
N LYS A 97 17.47 7.53 17.00
CA LYS A 97 18.85 7.76 17.44
C LYS A 97 18.82 8.78 18.61
N GLN A 98 17.99 8.54 19.61
CA GLN A 98 18.12 9.21 20.89
C GLN A 98 19.18 8.41 21.65
N VAL A 99 20.36 9.00 21.75
CA VAL A 99 21.39 8.62 22.71
C VAL A 99 20.70 8.55 24.07
N VAL A 100 20.26 7.36 24.48
CA VAL A 100 19.93 7.09 25.88
C VAL A 100 21.28 6.92 26.53
N SER A 101 21.72 8.00 27.16
CA SER A 101 22.80 8.01 28.13
C SER A 101 22.69 6.79 29.03
N VAL A 102 23.77 6.02 29.07
CA VAL A 102 24.05 4.94 30.02
C VAL A 102 23.55 5.34 31.40
N THR A 103 22.45 4.74 31.83
CA THR A 103 22.16 4.56 33.25
C THR A 103 21.79 3.12 33.48
N ASP A 104 22.68 2.43 34.18
CA ASP A 104 22.68 1.03 34.55
C ASP A 104 21.33 0.57 35.13
N ARG A 105 20.50 -0.12 34.33
CA ARG A 105 19.51 -1.10 34.83
C ARG A 105 19.38 -2.26 33.85
N PRO A 106 19.51 -3.53 34.30
CA PRO A 106 19.22 -4.68 33.47
C PRO A 106 17.71 -4.92 33.47
N GLY A 107 17.04 -4.48 32.41
CA GLY A 107 15.61 -4.65 32.23
C GLY A 107 15.23 -4.59 30.75
N VAL A 108 15.30 -5.75 30.10
CA VAL A 108 14.73 -6.11 28.78
C VAL A 108 14.15 -4.94 27.97
N GLU A 109 14.98 -4.32 27.12
CA GLU A 109 14.50 -3.46 26.04
C GLU A 109 13.93 -4.35 24.92
N LEU A 110 12.62 -4.59 24.94
CA LEU A 110 11.92 -5.21 23.82
C LEU A 110 11.77 -4.15 22.72
N HIS A 111 12.85 -3.89 21.97
CA HIS A 111 12.74 -3.18 20.69
C HIS A 111 11.79 -3.97 19.80
N SER A 112 10.62 -3.41 19.48
CA SER A 112 9.74 -3.99 18.48
C SER A 112 10.42 -3.84 17.12
N CYS A 113 11.19 -4.86 16.71
CA CYS A 113 11.77 -4.91 15.37
C CYS A 113 10.64 -5.11 14.37
N GLN A 114 10.31 -4.05 13.64
CA GLN A 114 9.32 -4.11 12.59
C GLN A 114 10.01 -4.58 11.31
N PHE A 115 9.53 -5.70 10.75
CA PHE A 115 10.07 -6.23 9.49
C PHE A 115 9.10 -5.94 8.34
N LEU A 116 9.64 -5.43 7.24
CA LEU A 116 8.97 -5.26 5.97
C LEU A 116 9.50 -6.32 4.99
N LYS A 117 8.63 -6.85 4.13
CA LYS A 117 9.04 -7.82 3.12
C LYS A 117 9.27 -7.10 1.81
N VAL A 118 10.52 -6.84 1.46
CA VAL A 118 10.86 -6.17 0.18
C VAL A 118 10.79 -7.20 -0.94
N ILE A 119 10.10 -6.86 -2.01
CA ILE A 119 9.83 -7.75 -3.15
C ILE A 119 10.26 -7.03 -4.44
N ASP A 120 11.30 -7.51 -5.09
CA ASP A 120 11.73 -7.05 -6.42
C ASP A 120 10.89 -7.73 -7.51
N ILE A 121 10.13 -6.93 -8.26
CA ILE A 121 9.31 -7.41 -9.36
C ILE A 121 10.05 -7.18 -10.69
N PRO A 122 10.21 -8.22 -11.53
CA PRO A 122 10.83 -8.08 -12.83
C PRO A 122 10.18 -6.97 -13.68
N GLY A 123 11.01 -6.10 -14.28
CA GLY A 123 10.55 -5.00 -15.12
C GLY A 123 10.07 -5.44 -16.51
N HIS A 124 10.43 -6.64 -16.96
CA HIS A 124 10.13 -7.11 -18.31
C HIS A 124 8.64 -7.43 -18.48
N GLU A 125 8.03 -6.87 -19.51
CA GLU A 125 6.57 -6.84 -19.73
C GLU A 125 5.86 -8.20 -19.62
N ARG A 126 6.44 -9.27 -20.18
CA ARG A 126 5.87 -10.63 -20.15
C ARG A 126 5.71 -11.23 -18.76
N GLN A 127 6.61 -10.91 -17.83
CA GLN A 127 6.62 -11.49 -16.48
C GLN A 127 6.02 -10.52 -15.45
N ARG A 128 6.11 -9.21 -15.71
CA ARG A 128 5.63 -8.12 -14.87
C ARG A 128 4.20 -8.32 -14.38
N THR A 129 3.26 -8.61 -15.29
CA THR A 129 1.84 -8.76 -14.95
C THR A 129 1.60 -9.93 -13.99
N LYS A 130 2.21 -11.09 -14.25
CA LYS A 130 2.06 -12.29 -13.42
C LYS A 130 2.50 -12.06 -11.98
N PHE A 131 3.69 -11.48 -11.79
CA PHE A 131 4.23 -11.24 -10.45
C PHE A 131 3.53 -10.07 -9.76
N LEU A 132 3.17 -9.02 -10.50
CA LEU A 132 2.38 -7.92 -9.95
C LEU A 132 1.03 -8.41 -9.41
N ASP A 133 0.31 -9.25 -10.16
CA ASP A 133 -0.98 -9.80 -9.72
C ASP A 133 -0.86 -10.68 -8.48
N GLN A 134 0.25 -11.42 -8.35
CA GLN A 134 0.55 -12.24 -7.18
C GLN A 134 0.82 -11.40 -5.93
N TYR A 135 1.55 -10.28 -6.06
CA TYR A 135 2.05 -9.53 -4.90
C TYR A 135 1.28 -8.24 -4.58
N LYS A 136 0.47 -7.70 -5.49
CA LYS A 136 -0.38 -6.52 -5.23
C LYS A 136 -1.34 -6.65 -4.04
N PRO A 137 -1.92 -7.83 -3.70
CA PRO A 137 -2.81 -7.94 -2.53
C PRO A 137 -2.07 -7.84 -1.20
N VAL A 138 -0.78 -8.20 -1.15
CA VAL A 138 0.05 -8.19 0.06
C VAL A 138 0.85 -6.89 0.22
N ALA A 139 0.75 -5.98 -0.75
CA ALA A 139 1.46 -4.71 -0.77
C ALA A 139 0.97 -3.80 0.36
N ARG A 140 1.89 -3.52 1.30
CA ARG A 140 1.78 -2.45 2.28
C ARG A 140 2.18 -1.12 1.66
N ALA A 141 3.21 -1.12 0.83
CA ALA A 141 3.81 0.06 0.20
C ALA A 141 4.33 -0.29 -1.19
N ILE A 142 4.46 0.71 -2.05
CA ILE A 142 5.02 0.56 -3.40
C ILE A 142 6.14 1.60 -3.58
N ILE A 143 7.33 1.15 -3.94
CA ILE A 143 8.42 2.01 -4.41
C ILE A 143 8.48 1.87 -5.92
N PHE A 144 8.17 2.96 -6.63
CA PHE A 144 8.24 3.05 -8.07
C PHE A 144 9.56 3.72 -8.47
N VAL A 145 10.50 2.92 -8.95
CA VAL A 145 11.87 3.32 -9.29
C VAL A 145 11.90 3.86 -10.72
N VAL A 146 12.41 5.07 -10.86
CA VAL A 146 12.57 5.79 -12.13
C VAL A 146 14.05 6.04 -12.38
N ASP A 147 14.51 5.74 -13.59
CA ASP A 147 15.83 6.19 -14.05
C ASP A 147 15.75 7.69 -14.39
N SER A 148 16.39 8.50 -13.55
CA SER A 148 16.36 9.96 -13.69
C SER A 148 17.17 10.48 -14.88
N VAL A 149 18.04 9.65 -15.47
CA VAL A 149 18.86 10.00 -16.64
C VAL A 149 18.07 9.75 -17.94
N SER A 150 17.38 8.62 -18.03
CA SER A 150 16.60 8.22 -19.22
C SER A 150 15.16 8.76 -19.25
N ILE A 151 14.66 9.32 -18.13
CA ILE A 151 13.24 9.71 -17.98
C ILE A 151 12.67 10.53 -19.13
N GLN A 152 13.45 11.43 -19.75
CA GLN A 152 12.96 12.23 -20.88
C GLN A 152 12.63 11.40 -22.13
N LYS A 153 13.36 10.30 -22.34
CA LYS A 153 13.17 9.38 -23.47
C LYS A 153 12.06 8.37 -23.17
N GLU A 154 11.98 7.92 -21.92
CA GLU A 154 11.10 6.84 -21.47
C GLU A 154 9.80 7.34 -20.80
N ILE A 155 9.56 8.66 -20.77
CA ILE A 155 8.45 9.27 -20.02
C ILE A 155 7.09 8.63 -20.31
N ARG A 156 6.85 8.25 -21.58
CA ARG A 156 5.60 7.61 -22.01
C ARG A 156 5.41 6.25 -21.33
N ASP A 157 6.42 5.40 -21.42
CA ASP A 157 6.38 4.04 -20.85
C ASP A 157 6.34 4.08 -19.32
N VAL A 158 7.09 5.00 -18.70
CA VAL A 158 7.09 5.21 -17.24
C VAL A 158 5.71 5.67 -16.78
N ALA A 159 5.13 6.69 -17.43
CA ALA A 159 3.82 7.23 -17.06
C ALA A 159 2.69 6.22 -17.32
N GLU A 160 2.71 5.49 -18.43
CA GLU A 160 1.71 4.45 -18.73
C GLU A 160 1.76 3.32 -17.69
N TYR A 161 2.97 2.90 -17.30
CA TYR A 161 3.10 1.88 -16.27
C TYR A 161 2.60 2.38 -14.91
N LEU A 162 2.98 3.59 -14.49
CA LEU A 162 2.49 4.19 -13.24
C LEU A 162 0.97 4.40 -13.27
N TYR A 163 0.40 4.82 -14.40
CA TYR A 163 -1.04 4.97 -14.59
C TYR A 163 -1.78 3.64 -14.39
N THR A 164 -1.24 2.57 -14.98
CA THR A 164 -1.80 1.21 -14.84
C THR A 164 -1.78 0.74 -13.39
N LEU A 165 -0.70 1.04 -12.66
CA LEU A 165 -0.59 0.70 -11.22
C LEU A 165 -1.58 1.49 -10.36
N LEU A 166 -1.69 2.80 -10.58
CA LEU A 166 -2.59 3.67 -9.82
C LEU A 166 -4.07 3.38 -10.12
N SER A 167 -4.37 2.93 -11.34
CA SER A 167 -5.74 2.59 -11.77
C SER A 167 -6.15 1.16 -11.44
N ASP A 168 -5.23 0.30 -10.98
CA ASP A 168 -5.53 -1.10 -10.67
C ASP A 168 -6.58 -1.20 -9.53
N PRO A 169 -7.64 -2.02 -9.68
CA PRO A 169 -8.71 -2.15 -8.68
C PRO A 169 -8.21 -2.63 -7.30
N VAL A 170 -7.20 -3.50 -7.27
CA VAL A 170 -6.65 -4.02 -6.01
C VAL A 170 -5.80 -2.94 -5.35
N VAL A 171 -4.96 -2.24 -6.11
CA VAL A 171 -4.15 -1.13 -5.58
C VAL A 171 -5.04 0.01 -5.10
N SER A 172 -6.03 0.43 -5.89
CA SER A 172 -6.95 1.52 -5.54
C SER A 172 -7.84 1.19 -4.34
N SER A 173 -8.32 -0.05 -4.20
CA SER A 173 -9.08 -0.47 -3.00
C SER A 173 -8.20 -0.60 -1.75
N ASN A 174 -6.93 -1.01 -1.93
CA ASN A 174 -5.98 -1.19 -0.83
C ASN A 174 -5.29 0.10 -0.37
N CYS A 175 -5.20 1.09 -1.27
CA CYS A 175 -4.58 2.39 -1.08
C CYS A 175 -3.15 2.33 -0.47
N PRO A 176 -2.21 1.51 -0.98
CA PRO A 176 -0.84 1.54 -0.47
C PRO A 176 -0.21 2.90 -0.78
N PRO A 177 0.60 3.49 0.13
CA PRO A 177 1.41 4.66 -0.19
C PRO A 177 2.46 4.31 -1.26
N PHE A 178 2.69 5.26 -2.15
CA PHE A 178 3.69 5.20 -3.23
C PHE A 178 4.86 6.11 -2.92
N LEU A 179 6.07 5.62 -3.16
CA LEU A 179 7.28 6.42 -3.26
C LEU A 179 7.80 6.36 -4.69
N VAL A 180 7.82 7.50 -5.38
CA VAL A 180 8.51 7.61 -6.68
C VAL A 180 9.97 7.94 -6.40
N LEU A 181 10.83 6.93 -6.55
CA LEU A 181 12.27 7.08 -6.35
C LEU A 181 12.92 7.50 -7.67
N CYS A 182 13.42 8.73 -7.71
CA CYS A 182 14.27 9.25 -8.78
C CYS A 182 15.69 8.69 -8.56
N ASN A 183 15.98 7.54 -9.14
CA ASN A 183 17.25 6.82 -8.98
C ASN A 183 18.34 7.37 -9.92
N LYS A 184 19.59 6.97 -9.69
CA LYS A 184 20.80 7.36 -10.47
C LYS A 184 21.16 8.85 -10.37
N GLN A 185 20.87 9.47 -9.22
CA GLN A 185 21.19 10.89 -8.97
C GLN A 185 22.70 11.19 -8.85
N ASP A 186 23.53 10.16 -8.83
CA ASP A 186 24.99 10.27 -8.94
C ASP A 186 25.46 10.75 -10.33
N VAL A 187 24.63 10.58 -11.36
CA VAL A 187 24.94 10.98 -12.74
C VAL A 187 24.57 12.45 -12.97
N THR A 188 25.49 13.24 -13.51
CA THR A 188 25.29 14.69 -13.72
C THR A 188 24.09 15.07 -14.59
N MET A 189 23.66 14.18 -15.50
CA MET A 189 22.50 14.40 -16.36
C MET A 189 21.16 14.03 -15.72
N ALA A 190 21.17 13.45 -14.50
CA ALA A 190 19.98 13.03 -13.78
C ALA A 190 19.05 14.21 -13.49
N LYS A 191 17.75 13.97 -13.63
CA LYS A 191 16.71 14.96 -13.34
C LYS A 191 16.26 14.84 -11.88
N GLY A 192 16.22 15.98 -11.19
CA GLY A 192 15.67 16.04 -9.83
C GLY A 192 14.14 15.93 -9.81
N ILE A 193 13.60 15.79 -8.60
CA ILE A 193 12.17 15.61 -8.31
C ILE A 193 11.27 16.63 -9.00
N PRO A 194 11.55 17.97 -8.97
CA PRO A 194 10.63 18.94 -9.56
C PRO A 194 10.39 18.71 -11.05
N VAL A 195 11.45 18.31 -11.77
CA VAL A 195 11.40 18.04 -13.21
C VAL A 195 10.68 16.72 -13.47
N VAL A 196 11.05 15.65 -12.77
CA VAL A 196 10.43 14.32 -12.94
C VAL A 196 8.93 14.39 -12.64
N LYS A 197 8.54 15.05 -11.55
CA LYS A 197 7.15 15.25 -11.17
C LYS A 197 6.37 15.97 -12.26
N THR A 198 6.89 17.10 -12.76
CA THR A 198 6.22 17.89 -13.80
C THR A 198 6.06 17.10 -15.11
N LEU A 199 7.09 16.33 -15.49
CA LEU A 199 7.03 15.47 -16.69
C LEU A 199 5.95 14.40 -16.55
N LEU A 200 5.88 13.72 -15.39
CA LEU A 200 4.88 12.70 -15.14
C LEU A 200 3.47 13.30 -15.09
N GLU A 201 3.27 14.45 -14.42
CA GLU A 201 1.95 15.10 -14.35
C GLU A 201 1.44 15.50 -15.74
N LYS A 202 2.33 16.03 -16.59
CA LYS A 202 1.99 16.37 -17.98
C LYS A 202 1.61 15.14 -18.79
N GLU A 203 2.37 14.05 -18.69
CA GLU A 203 2.10 12.81 -19.44
C GLU A 203 0.82 12.12 -18.93
N MET A 204 0.58 12.12 -17.61
CA MET A 204 -0.65 11.62 -17.02
C MET A 204 -1.89 12.36 -17.52
N ASN A 205 -1.81 13.68 -17.73
CA ASN A 205 -2.89 14.44 -18.35
C ASN A 205 -3.19 14.00 -19.78
N LEU A 206 -2.17 13.61 -20.56
CA LEU A 206 -2.35 13.05 -21.90
C LEU A 206 -3.02 11.67 -21.81
N LEU A 207 -2.54 10.79 -20.93
CA LEU A 207 -3.11 9.44 -20.72
C LEU A 207 -4.57 9.48 -20.27
N ARG A 208 -4.94 10.43 -19.39
CA ARG A 208 -6.33 10.62 -18.98
C ARG A 208 -7.24 10.94 -20.16
N LYS A 209 -6.79 11.82 -21.07
CA LYS A 209 -7.55 12.19 -22.27
C LYS A 209 -7.70 11.00 -23.22
N THR A 210 -6.59 10.31 -23.53
CA THR A 210 -6.62 9.19 -24.47
C THR A 210 -7.45 8.02 -23.97
N LYS A 211 -7.34 7.66 -22.68
CA LYS A 211 -8.12 6.57 -22.10
C LYS A 211 -9.61 6.92 -21.96
N THR A 212 -9.94 8.18 -21.67
CA THR A 212 -11.35 8.62 -21.63
C THR A 212 -11.99 8.58 -23.02
N SER A 213 -11.30 9.07 -24.06
CA SER A 213 -11.81 9.03 -25.43
C SER A 213 -11.95 7.60 -25.99
N GLN A 214 -11.08 6.67 -25.59
CA GLN A 214 -11.20 5.24 -25.96
C GLN A 214 -12.43 4.57 -25.33
N LEU A 215 -12.85 5.01 -24.14
CA LEU A 215 -14.04 4.51 -23.47
C LEU A 215 -15.32 5.06 -24.12
N GLU A 216 -15.32 6.31 -24.57
CA GLU A 216 -16.45 6.91 -25.29
C GLU A 216 -16.71 6.26 -26.66
N SER A 217 -15.65 5.74 -27.32
CA SER A 217 -15.79 5.07 -28.62
C SER A 217 -16.26 3.62 -28.53
N THR A 218 -16.26 3.01 -27.34
CA THR A 218 -16.47 1.57 -27.17
C THR A 218 -17.52 1.32 -26.09
N ASN A 219 -18.80 1.44 -26.46
CA ASN A 219 -19.95 1.31 -25.55
C ASN A 219 -20.26 -0.13 -25.11
N GLU A 220 -19.27 -1.01 -24.85
CA GLU A 220 -19.54 -2.33 -24.28
C GLU A 220 -18.42 -2.83 -23.31
N THR A 221 -18.82 -2.97 -22.04
CA THR A 221 -18.47 -4.07 -21.12
C THR A 221 -17.01 -4.22 -20.63
N SER A 222 -16.61 -3.41 -19.65
CA SER A 222 -15.89 -3.80 -18.40
C SER A 222 -15.32 -2.56 -17.69
N ASN A 223 -16.20 -1.86 -16.98
CA ASN A 223 -15.95 -0.54 -16.42
C ASN A 223 -15.21 -0.64 -15.06
N ASN A 224 -13.96 -1.11 -15.06
CA ASN A 224 -13.15 -1.25 -13.85
C ASN A 224 -11.99 -0.25 -13.72
N ASN A 225 -11.83 0.68 -14.68
CA ASN A 225 -10.77 1.67 -14.61
C ASN A 225 -11.20 2.89 -13.79
N THR A 226 -10.67 2.99 -12.58
CA THR A 226 -10.85 4.14 -11.70
C THR A 226 -10.26 5.39 -12.35
N PHE A 227 -11.06 6.45 -12.50
CA PHE A 227 -10.56 7.72 -13.01
C PHE A 227 -9.55 8.34 -12.04
N LEU A 228 -8.35 8.68 -12.52
CA LEU A 228 -7.31 9.28 -11.69
C LEU A 228 -7.47 10.80 -11.57
N GLY A 229 -7.55 11.29 -10.33
CA GLY A 229 -7.61 12.71 -9.98
C GLY A 229 -8.99 13.35 -10.17
N LYS A 230 -9.02 14.68 -10.32
CA LYS A 230 -10.26 15.47 -10.43
C LYS A 230 -10.64 15.75 -11.88
N GLN A 231 -11.88 15.48 -12.26
CA GLN A 231 -12.39 15.80 -13.60
C GLN A 231 -12.35 17.32 -13.85
N GLY A 232 -12.04 17.72 -15.08
CA GLY A 232 -11.97 19.14 -15.48
C GLY A 232 -10.78 19.94 -14.90
N LYS A 233 -9.87 19.30 -14.15
CA LYS A 233 -8.62 19.91 -13.67
C LYS A 233 -7.41 19.17 -14.17
N GLU A 234 -6.30 19.89 -14.30
CA GLU A 234 -5.00 19.28 -14.55
C GLU A 234 -4.65 18.30 -13.42
N PHE A 235 -4.07 17.18 -13.83
CA PHE A 235 -3.63 16.13 -12.94
C PHE A 235 -2.48 16.65 -12.08
N GLU A 236 -2.59 16.40 -10.79
CA GLU A 236 -1.52 16.58 -9.83
C GLU A 236 -1.51 15.35 -8.94
N PHE A 237 -0.33 14.95 -8.46
CA PHE A 237 -0.23 13.82 -7.52
C PHE A 237 -0.98 14.08 -6.20
N SER A 238 -1.20 15.35 -5.85
CA SER A 238 -2.03 15.79 -4.72
C SER A 238 -3.50 15.35 -4.84
N HIS A 239 -3.98 15.13 -6.06
CA HIS A 239 -5.37 14.78 -6.36
C HIS A 239 -5.68 13.28 -6.21
N LEU A 240 -4.69 12.44 -5.92
CA LEU A 240 -4.82 10.97 -5.86
C LEU A 240 -5.39 10.43 -4.53
N ALA A 241 -5.83 11.31 -3.62
CA ALA A 241 -6.43 10.89 -2.35
C ALA A 241 -7.52 9.83 -2.58
N PRO A 242 -7.50 8.68 -1.86
CA PRO A 242 -6.72 8.39 -0.64
C PRO A 242 -5.27 7.90 -0.84
N ILE A 243 -4.81 7.62 -2.05
CA ILE A 243 -3.44 7.17 -2.31
C ILE A 243 -2.49 8.34 -2.09
N ARG A 244 -1.47 8.14 -1.24
CA ARG A 244 -0.40 9.11 -1.02
C ARG A 244 0.76 8.79 -1.94
N VAL A 245 1.24 9.80 -2.67
CA VAL A 245 2.42 9.68 -3.53
C VAL A 245 3.47 10.68 -3.06
N GLU A 246 4.61 10.17 -2.63
CA GLU A 246 5.78 10.93 -2.24
C GLU A 246 6.91 10.72 -3.26
N PHE A 247 7.89 11.62 -3.25
CA PHE A 247 9.04 11.56 -4.15
C PHE A 247 10.31 11.57 -3.31
N ALA A 248 11.30 10.79 -3.73
CA ALA A 248 12.64 10.79 -3.15
C ALA A 248 13.71 10.76 -4.23
N GLU A 249 14.89 11.25 -3.85
CA GLU A 249 16.11 11.20 -4.65
C GLU A 249 17.10 10.22 -4.01
N GLY A 250 17.82 9.50 -4.86
CA GLY A 250 18.87 8.61 -4.40
C GLY A 250 19.63 7.95 -5.54
N PHE A 251 20.63 7.18 -5.15
CA PHE A 251 21.33 6.28 -6.05
C PHE A 251 21.72 5.02 -5.29
N ALA A 252 21.46 3.87 -5.92
CA ALA A 252 21.81 2.58 -5.34
C ALA A 252 23.31 2.22 -5.51
N GLN A 253 24.00 2.89 -6.43
CA GLN A 253 25.44 2.79 -6.66
C GLN A 253 25.93 4.11 -7.24
N LYS A 254 27.07 4.60 -6.75
CA LYS A 254 27.73 5.78 -7.32
C LYS A 254 28.56 5.37 -8.53
N GLN A 255 28.48 6.15 -9.62
CA GLN A 255 29.34 5.95 -10.77
C GLN A 255 30.82 6.04 -10.37
N GLY A 256 31.54 4.93 -10.50
CA GLY A 256 32.97 4.82 -10.16
C GLY A 256 33.28 4.37 -8.73
N ASP A 257 32.28 4.15 -7.87
CA ASP A 257 32.47 3.57 -6.53
C ASP A 257 31.29 2.66 -6.16
N GLU A 258 31.55 1.36 -6.13
CA GLU A 258 30.54 0.33 -5.89
C GLU A 258 30.02 0.33 -4.44
N ASN A 259 30.77 0.89 -3.48
CA ASN A 259 30.39 0.80 -2.06
C ASN A 259 29.54 1.97 -1.57
N THR A 260 29.42 3.04 -2.36
CA THR A 260 28.65 4.21 -1.98
C THR A 260 27.26 4.21 -2.60
N ALA A 261 26.26 4.39 -1.74
CA ALA A 261 24.86 4.55 -2.10
C ALA A 261 24.26 5.65 -1.22
N GLN A 262 23.27 6.37 -1.74
CA GLN A 262 22.53 7.37 -0.98
C GLN A 262 21.05 6.98 -1.02
N LEU A 263 20.58 6.37 0.07
CA LEU A 263 19.21 5.86 0.22
C LEU A 263 18.51 6.39 1.47
N ASP A 264 19.07 7.40 2.15
CA ASP A 264 18.56 7.92 3.44
C ASP A 264 17.07 8.29 3.37
N GLN A 265 16.63 8.95 2.28
CA GLN A 265 15.23 9.32 2.08
C GLN A 265 14.32 8.10 1.91
N VAL A 266 14.82 7.02 1.29
CA VAL A 266 14.08 5.76 1.11
C VAL A 266 13.94 5.05 2.45
N GLU A 267 15.01 4.98 3.23
CA GLU A 267 15.03 4.35 4.54
C GLU A 267 14.13 5.11 5.54
N GLU A 268 14.18 6.44 5.54
CA GLU A 268 13.29 7.28 6.35
C GLU A 268 11.82 7.07 5.96
N TRP A 269 11.52 6.98 4.66
CA TRP A 269 10.18 6.70 4.18
C TRP A 269 9.71 5.29 4.55
N LEU A 270 10.58 4.28 4.42
CA LEU A 270 10.30 2.92 4.86
C LEU A 270 9.99 2.86 6.36
N ALA A 271 10.71 3.62 7.19
CA ALA A 271 10.44 3.74 8.61
C ALA A 271 9.08 4.38 8.92
N LYS A 272 8.63 5.37 8.12
CA LYS A 272 7.29 5.96 8.25
C LYS A 272 6.17 5.01 7.87
N VAL A 273 6.43 4.13 6.90
CA VAL A 273 5.41 3.19 6.39
C VAL A 273 5.37 1.90 7.21
N ALA A 274 6.46 1.52 7.88
CA ALA A 274 6.63 0.33 8.71
C ALA A 274 5.39 -0.02 9.54
#